data_AF-A0A2P0QLA0-F1
#
_entry.id   AF-A0A2P0QLA0-F1
#
_cell.length_a   1.000
_cell.length_b   1.000
_cell.length_c   1.000
_cell.angle_alpha   90.00
_cell.angle_beta   90.00
_cell.angle_gamma   90.00
#
_symmetry.space_group_name_H-M   'P 1'
#
loop_
_entity.id
_entity.type
_entity.pdbx_description
1 polymer ?
#
loop_
_entity_poly.entity_id
_entity_poly.type
_entity_poly.pdbx_seq_one_letter_code
_entity_poly.pdbx_strand_id
1 'polypeptide(L)'
;SLADAELVARLGNAQHYEILIEDAVETCGLIIAPDGISGNLAFRTLTFLGGGHGHGAPVVNIDRIFVDTSRASPDYTNALLLAVSLLE
;
A
#
# COMPACT_ATOMS: atom_id res chain seq x y z
N SER A 1 -20.12 0.39 13.08
CA SER A 1 -19.91 -0.58 14.18
C SER A 1 -19.13 -1.77 13.64
N LEU A 2 -18.63 -2.69 14.49
CA LEU A 2 -17.96 -3.91 14.02
C LEU A 2 -18.88 -4.73 13.10
N ALA A 3 -20.16 -4.84 13.46
CA ALA A 3 -21.17 -5.52 12.67
C ALA A 3 -21.36 -4.89 11.27
N ASP A 4 -21.29 -3.56 11.16
CA ASP A 4 -21.39 -2.89 9.86
C ASP A 4 -20.16 -3.19 8.98
N ALA A 5 -18.97 -3.23 9.59
CA ALA A 5 -17.73 -3.52 8.85
C ALA A 5 -17.71 -4.97 8.35
N GLU A 6 -18.14 -5.92 9.18
CA GLU A 6 -18.32 -7.33 8.76
C GLU A 6 -19.37 -7.48 7.66
N LEU A 7 -20.49 -6.75 7.75
CA LEU A 7 -21.53 -6.77 6.71
C LEU A 7 -20.99 -6.23 5.38
N VAL A 8 -20.28 -5.11 5.39
CA VAL A 8 -19.66 -4.52 4.19
C VAL A 8 -18.65 -5.50 3.57
N ALA A 9 -17.78 -6.10 4.39
CA ALA A 9 -16.80 -7.08 3.91
C ALA A 9 -17.48 -8.28 3.23
N ARG A 10 -18.53 -8.83 3.86
CA ARG A 10 -19.33 -9.93 3.29
C ARG A 10 -20.01 -9.54 1.98
N LEU A 11 -20.62 -8.35 1.90
CA LEU A 11 -21.26 -7.87 0.68
C LEU A 11 -20.25 -7.64 -0.45
N GLY A 12 -19.00 -7.27 -0.12
CA GLY A 12 -17.91 -7.07 -1.05
C GLY A 12 -17.09 -8.33 -1.38
N ASN A 13 -17.47 -9.50 -0.87
CA ASN A 13 -16.67 -10.73 -0.95
C ASN A 13 -15.20 -10.51 -0.51
N ALA A 14 -15.03 -9.76 0.57
CA ALA A 14 -13.74 -9.40 1.16
C ALA A 14 -13.61 -10.01 2.56
N GLN A 15 -12.36 -10.24 2.98
CA GLN A 15 -12.04 -10.63 4.35
C GLN A 15 -11.95 -9.37 5.23
N HIS A 16 -12.58 -9.42 6.40
CA HIS A 16 -12.48 -8.37 7.41
C HIS A 16 -11.31 -8.69 8.34
N TYR A 17 -10.37 -7.74 8.50
CA TYR A 17 -9.20 -7.86 9.37
C TYR A 17 -9.25 -6.91 10.58
N GLU A 18 -10.41 -6.28 10.82
CA GLU A 18 -10.56 -5.28 11.89
C GLU A 18 -9.51 -4.15 11.77
N ILE A 19 -8.67 -4.00 12.80
CA ILE A 19 -7.55 -3.06 12.84
C ILE A 19 -6.19 -3.74 12.60
N LEU A 20 -6.19 -5.06 12.41
CA LEU A 20 -5.01 -5.91 12.33
C LEU A 20 -4.45 -5.91 10.91
N ILE A 21 -3.79 -4.82 10.54
CA ILE A 21 -3.14 -4.70 9.22
C ILE A 21 -2.00 -5.70 9.05
N GLU A 22 -1.39 -6.13 10.15
CA GLU A 22 -0.36 -7.18 10.21
C GLU A 22 -0.86 -8.52 9.66
N ASP A 23 -2.11 -8.89 9.93
CA ASP A 23 -2.71 -10.12 9.42
C ASP A 23 -3.08 -9.98 7.93
N ALA A 24 -3.50 -8.78 7.53
CA ALA A 24 -3.84 -8.48 6.15
C ALA A 24 -2.62 -8.61 5.23
N VAL A 25 -1.44 -8.13 5.66
CA VAL A 25 -0.22 -8.19 4.83
C VAL A 25 0.33 -9.60 4.66
N GLU A 26 -0.01 -10.56 5.52
CA GLU A 26 0.41 -11.97 5.37
C GLU A 26 -0.34 -12.70 4.25
N THR A 27 -1.56 -12.27 3.95
CA THR A 27 -2.50 -13.00 3.08
C THR A 27 -2.89 -12.23 1.82
N CYS A 28 -2.78 -10.91 1.83
CA CYS A 28 -3.16 -10.04 0.73
C CYS A 28 -1.94 -9.50 -0.02
N GLY A 29 -1.98 -9.51 -1.35
CA GLY A 29 -0.94 -8.91 -2.20
C GLY A 29 -1.11 -7.40 -2.44
N LEU A 30 -2.28 -6.83 -2.09
CA LEU A 30 -2.59 -5.41 -2.29
C LEU A 30 -3.51 -4.91 -1.17
N ILE A 31 -3.18 -3.74 -0.62
CA ILE A 31 -4.04 -3.00 0.32
C ILE A 31 -4.42 -1.67 -0.32
N ILE A 32 -5.72 -1.42 -0.44
CA ILE A 32 -6.25 -0.14 -0.92
C ILE A 32 -6.73 0.66 0.29
N ALA A 33 -6.00 1.73 0.61
CA ALA A 33 -6.40 2.63 1.67
C ALA A 33 -7.63 3.47 1.27
N PRO A 34 -8.50 3.84 2.24
CA PRO A 34 -9.70 4.64 1.95
C PRO A 34 -9.36 6.07 1.50
N ASP A 35 -8.21 6.59 1.92
CA ASP A 35 -7.70 7.90 1.54
C ASP A 35 -6.16 7.96 1.67
N GLY A 36 -5.59 9.08 1.19
CA GLY A 36 -4.14 9.28 1.20
C GLY A 36 -3.53 9.43 2.59
N ILE A 37 -4.30 9.90 3.59
CA ILE A 37 -3.83 10.02 4.97
C ILE A 37 -3.67 8.62 5.57
N SER A 38 -4.72 7.80 5.51
CA SER A 38 -4.70 6.40 5.96
C SER A 38 -3.62 5.60 5.24
N GLY A 39 -3.48 5.76 3.92
CA GLY A 39 -2.45 5.07 3.14
C GLY A 39 -1.03 5.44 3.56
N ASN A 40 -0.75 6.73 3.76
CA ASN A 40 0.56 7.17 4.23
C ASN A 40 0.85 6.69 5.67
N LEU A 41 -0.16 6.67 6.55
CA LEU A 41 0.01 6.13 7.91
C LEU A 41 0.31 4.63 7.88
N ALA A 42 -0.43 3.85 7.09
CA ALA A 42 -0.16 2.42 6.91
C ALA A 42 1.26 2.17 6.37
N PHE A 43 1.65 2.87 5.29
CA PHE A 43 3.00 2.77 4.74
C PHE A 43 4.09 3.09 5.77
N ARG A 44 3.94 4.19 6.51
CA ARG A 44 4.91 4.62 7.52
C ARG A 44 5.02 3.62 8.67
N THR A 45 3.90 3.09 9.14
CA THR A 45 3.89 2.08 10.20
C THR A 45 4.57 0.81 9.71
N LEU A 46 4.16 0.26 8.57
CA LEU A 46 4.72 -0.99 8.04
C LEU A 46 6.22 -0.86 7.74
N THR A 47 6.65 0.26 7.16
CA THR A 47 8.05 0.46 6.75
C THR A 47 8.96 0.87 7.93
N PHE A 48 8.56 1.86 8.73
CA PHE A 48 9.45 2.45 9.72
C PHE A 48 9.32 1.83 11.11
N LEU A 49 8.19 1.22 11.45
CA LEU A 49 7.96 0.55 12.74
C LEU A 49 7.88 -0.97 12.61
N GLY A 50 7.31 -1.47 11.51
CA GLY A 50 7.09 -2.90 11.25
C GLY A 50 8.26 -3.63 10.58
N GLY A 51 9.39 -2.95 10.33
CA GLY A 51 10.56 -3.55 9.69
C GLY A 51 10.41 -3.82 8.18
N GLY A 52 9.34 -3.32 7.56
CA GLY A 52 9.14 -3.39 6.11
C GLY A 52 10.13 -2.53 5.33
N HIS A 53 10.19 -2.75 4.01
CA HIS A 53 11.08 -2.02 3.12
C HIS A 53 10.29 -1.23 2.07
N GLY A 54 10.62 0.05 1.91
CA GLY A 54 10.00 0.91 0.91
C GLY A 54 10.57 0.66 -0.47
N HIS A 55 9.71 0.27 -1.42
CA HIS A 55 10.12 0.03 -2.82
C HIS A 55 9.90 1.23 -3.75
N GLY A 56 9.36 2.34 -3.26
CA GLY A 56 9.04 3.54 -4.06
C GLY A 56 7.55 3.70 -4.34
N ALA A 57 7.17 4.83 -4.94
CA ALA A 57 5.78 5.20 -5.19
C ALA A 57 5.58 5.63 -6.65
N PRO A 58 5.39 4.68 -7.59
CA PRO A 58 5.02 5.01 -8.96
C PRO A 58 3.56 5.47 -9.01
N VAL A 59 3.31 6.65 -9.58
CA VAL A 59 1.98 7.10 -9.96
C VAL A 59 1.66 6.47 -11.32
N VAL A 60 0.67 5.58 -11.30
CA VAL A 60 0.17 4.82 -12.45
C VAL A 60 -1.20 5.34 -12.89
N ASN A 61 -1.74 4.79 -13.99
CA ASN A 61 -3.04 5.17 -14.56
C ASN A 61 -3.11 6.63 -15.07
N ILE A 62 -1.98 7.12 -15.57
CA ILE A 62 -1.80 8.39 -16.29
C ILE A 62 -0.97 8.12 -17.56
N ASP A 63 -0.90 9.06 -18.51
CA ASP A 63 -0.25 8.87 -19.83
C ASP A 63 1.19 8.31 -19.78
N ARG A 64 1.92 8.59 -18.70
CA ARG A 64 3.26 8.06 -18.44
C ARG A 64 3.42 7.80 -16.95
N ILE A 65 4.09 6.69 -16.59
CA ILE A 65 4.44 6.42 -15.20
C ILE A 65 5.31 7.56 -14.67
N PHE A 66 4.89 8.15 -13.55
CA PHE A 66 5.64 9.16 -12.84
C PHE A 66 6.18 8.57 -11.54
N VAL A 67 7.51 8.57 -11.38
CA VAL A 67 8.16 8.03 -10.19
C VAL A 67 8.40 9.17 -9.20
N ASP A 68 7.64 9.19 -8.10
CA ASP A 68 7.84 10.14 -7.02
C ASP A 68 8.84 9.58 -6.00
N THR A 69 9.93 10.32 -5.77
CA THR A 69 10.99 9.92 -4.84
C THR A 69 11.28 11.01 -3.83
N SER A 70 11.52 10.63 -2.58
CA SER A 70 11.93 11.58 -1.55
C SER A 70 13.35 12.08 -1.79
N ARG A 71 13.56 13.39 -1.62
CA ARG A 71 14.90 14.02 -1.58
C ARG A 71 15.82 13.42 -0.53
N ALA A 72 15.25 12.82 0.52
CA ALA A 72 16.01 12.16 1.57
C ALA A 72 16.50 10.77 1.19
N SER A 73 16.02 10.19 0.08
CA SER A 73 16.46 8.88 -0.40
C SER A 73 17.76 9.02 -1.20
N PRO A 74 18.88 8.41 -0.78
CA PRO A 74 20.13 8.45 -1.54
C PRO A 74 20.12 7.50 -2.74
N ASP A 75 19.16 6.57 -2.79
CA ASP A 75 19.00 5.55 -3.82
C ASP A 75 17.55 5.51 -4.32
N TYR A 76 17.40 5.39 -5.63
CA TYR A 76 16.12 5.36 -6.35
C TYR A 76 15.93 4.06 -7.14
N THR A 77 16.88 3.12 -7.04
CA THR A 77 16.90 1.87 -7.82
C THR A 77 15.62 1.07 -7.62
N ASN A 78 15.16 0.90 -6.37
CA ASN A 78 13.92 0.17 -6.08
C ASN A 78 12.70 0.81 -6.75
N ALA A 79 12.60 2.15 -6.73
CA ALA A 79 11.48 2.87 -7.32
C ALA A 79 11.43 2.72 -8.84
N LEU A 80 12.61 2.73 -9.48
CA LEU A 80 12.73 2.47 -10.92
C LEU A 80 12.41 1.01 -11.27
N LEU A 81 12.93 0.05 -10.50
CA LEU A 81 12.65 -1.37 -10.72
C LEU A 81 11.15 -1.64 -10.58
N LEU A 82 10.51 -1.12 -9.53
CA LEU A 82 9.07 -1.25 -9.35
C LEU A 82 8.28 -0.63 -10.52
N ALA A 83 8.68 0.56 -10.99
CA ALA A 83 8.03 1.20 -12.12
C ALA A 83 8.17 0.39 -13.42
N VAL A 84 9.33 -0.22 -13.67
CA VAL A 84 9.56 -1.07 -14.85
C VAL A 84 8.75 -2.35 -14.77
N SER A 85 8.66 -2.98 -13.60
CA SER A 85 7.85 -4.19 -13.39
C SER A 85 6.34 -3.96 -13.60
N LEU A 86 5.87 -2.70 -13.60
CA LEU A 86 4.47 -2.34 -13.85
C LEU A 86 4.18 -2.00 -15.32
N LEU A 87 5.20 -2.05 -16.20
CA LEU A 87 5.02 -1.86 -17.65
C LEU A 87 4.69 -3.17 -18.39
N GLU A 88 4.93 -4.33 -17.76
CA GLU A 88 4.63 -5.67 -18.29
C GLU A 88 3.15 -6.04 -18.08
#